data_AF-A0AAV1P4Z9-F1
#
_entry.id   AF-A0AAV1P4Z9-F1
#
_cell.length_a   1.000
_cell.length_b   1.000
_cell.length_c   1.000
_cell.angle_alpha   90.00
_cell.angle_beta   90.00
_cell.angle_gamma   90.00
#
_symmetry.space_group_name_H-M   'P 1'
#
loop_
_entity.id
_entity.type
_entity.pdbx_description
1 polymer ?
#
loop_
_entity_poly.entity_id
_entity_poly.type
_entity_poly.pdbx_seq_one_letter_code
_entity_poly.pdbx_strand_id
1 'polypeptide(L)'
;MASNFVGVGRMDEVQRWVKKKAQFLMVSRPEVVKLYNEAMGGVDLLDQLVSLWLEYRLDAKRANIQTKDIEDLLHFKMNVAQCLVFQVFQGCQKLVAEFHDILDLEHQASELLSRLTSY
;
A
#
# COMPACT_ATOMS: atom_id res chain seq x y z
N MET A 1 7.33 25.32 -24.20
CA MET A 1 8.29 24.23 -23.95
C MET A 1 7.48 22.94 -23.82
N ALA A 2 7.47 22.08 -24.84
CA ALA A 2 6.87 20.76 -24.69
C ALA A 2 7.88 19.88 -23.95
N SER A 3 7.45 19.24 -22.85
CA SER A 3 8.32 18.39 -22.04
C SER A 3 8.68 17.12 -22.82
N ASN A 4 9.97 16.83 -23.00
CA ASN A 4 10.47 15.59 -23.62
C ASN A 4 10.42 14.39 -22.65
N PHE A 5 9.49 14.38 -21.68
CA PHE A 5 9.60 13.59 -20.45
C PHE A 5 9.84 12.11 -20.71
N VAL A 6 8.99 11.43 -21.50
CA VAL A 6 9.26 10.13 -22.15
C VAL A 6 8.25 9.96 -23.29
N GLY A 7 8.71 9.60 -24.49
CA GLY A 7 7.85 9.30 -25.64
C GLY A 7 7.57 7.79 -25.76
N VAL A 8 8.04 7.18 -26.85
CA VAL A 8 7.97 5.72 -27.04
C VAL A 8 8.84 4.98 -26.00
N GLY A 9 10.04 5.49 -25.73
CA GLY A 9 10.94 4.92 -24.72
C GLY A 9 11.24 3.44 -24.95
N ARG A 10 11.39 2.67 -23.86
CA ARG A 10 11.45 1.21 -23.91
C ARG A 10 10.04 0.61 -24.03
N MET A 11 9.82 -0.18 -25.07
CA MET A 11 8.59 -0.95 -25.23
C MET A 11 8.60 -2.18 -24.31
N ASP A 12 7.47 -2.46 -23.68
CA ASP A 12 7.22 -3.69 -22.95
C ASP A 12 5.89 -4.33 -23.36
N GLU A 13 5.72 -5.63 -23.13
CA GLU A 13 4.46 -6.31 -23.44
C GLU A 13 3.61 -6.44 -22.18
N VAL A 14 2.32 -6.12 -22.29
CA VAL A 14 1.35 -6.24 -21.19
C VAL A 14 0.13 -7.05 -21.64
N GLN A 15 -0.43 -7.82 -20.72
CA GLN A 15 -1.73 -8.45 -20.92
C GLN A 15 -2.84 -7.39 -20.86
N ARG A 16 -3.62 -7.30 -21.92
CA ARG A 16 -4.77 -6.40 -22.00
C ARG A 16 -6.04 -7.18 -22.30
N TRP A 17 -7.07 -6.94 -21.50
CA TRP A 17 -8.40 -7.48 -21.76
C TRP A 17 -9.03 -6.82 -22.99
N VAL A 18 -9.47 -7.62 -23.97
CA VAL A 18 -10.18 -7.15 -25.15
C VAL A 18 -11.65 -7.57 -25.07
N LYS A 19 -12.52 -6.61 -24.75
CA LYS A 19 -13.96 -6.84 -24.56
C LYS A 19 -14.64 -7.56 -25.74
N LYS A 20 -14.27 -7.22 -26.98
CA LYS A 20 -14.86 -7.80 -28.21
C LYS A 20 -14.61 -9.31 -28.36
N LYS A 21 -13.44 -9.78 -27.91
CA LYS A 21 -13.02 -11.18 -28.02
C LYS A 21 -13.12 -11.91 -26.67
N ALA A 22 -13.52 -11.21 -25.61
CA ALA A 22 -13.56 -11.68 -24.23
C ALA A 22 -12.31 -12.51 -23.85
N GLN A 23 -11.13 -12.00 -24.22
CA GLN A 23 -9.86 -12.67 -23.96
C GLN A 23 -8.76 -11.67 -23.65
N PHE A 24 -7.73 -12.12 -22.94
CA PHE A 24 -6.49 -11.37 -22.76
C PHE A 24 -5.60 -11.52 -23.98
N LEU A 25 -5.07 -10.41 -24.48
CA LEU A 25 -4.08 -10.37 -25.55
C LEU A 25 -2.80 -9.72 -25.04
N MET A 26 -1.65 -10.21 -25.50
CA MET A 26 -0.37 -9.55 -25.32
C MET A 26 -0.28 -8.36 -26.27
N VAL A 27 -0.07 -7.17 -25.73
CA VAL A 27 0.02 -5.93 -26.50
C VAL A 27 1.30 -5.20 -26.09
N SER A 28 2.09 -4.78 -27.07
CA SER A 28 3.24 -3.91 -26.83
C SER A 28 2.76 -2.52 -26.42
N ARG A 29 3.23 -2.02 -25.27
CA ARG A 29 2.93 -0.69 -24.73
C ARG A 29 4.22 0.16 -24.70
N PRO A 30 4.12 1.46 -25.00
CA PRO A 30 5.24 2.39 -24.83
C PRO A 30 5.42 2.80 -23.37
N GLU A 31 6.63 3.26 -23.06
CA GLU A 31 7.04 3.64 -21.70
C GLU A 31 6.16 4.75 -21.10
N VAL A 32 5.72 5.71 -21.92
CA VAL A 32 4.80 6.77 -21.49
C VAL A 32 3.47 6.22 -20.96
N VAL A 33 2.93 5.15 -21.59
CA VAL A 33 1.66 4.53 -21.16
C VAL A 33 1.87 3.73 -19.88
N LYS A 34 3.04 3.09 -19.72
CA LYS A 34 3.41 2.42 -18.48
C LYS A 34 3.45 3.41 -17.32
N LEU A 35 4.23 4.49 -17.45
CA LEU A 35 4.37 5.52 -16.42
C LEU A 35 3.02 6.16 -16.07
N TYR A 36 2.19 6.44 -17.08
CA TYR A 36 0.84 6.94 -16.85
C TYR A 36 -0.01 5.96 -16.03
N ASN A 37 -0.04 4.68 -16.41
CA ASN A 37 -0.83 3.68 -15.69
C ASN A 37 -0.30 3.43 -14.26
N GLU A 38 1.01 3.56 -14.02
CA GLU A 38 1.60 3.45 -12.69
C GLU A 38 1.25 4.65 -11.79
N ALA A 39 1.13 5.84 -12.37
CA ALA A 39 0.74 7.06 -11.66
C ALA A 39 -0.79 7.24 -11.53
N MET A 40 -1.57 6.50 -12.31
CA MET A 40 -3.04 6.48 -12.23
C MET A 40 -3.51 5.99 -10.84
N GLY A 41 -4.64 6.50 -10.37
CA GLY A 41 -5.23 6.12 -9.08
C GLY A 41 -5.02 7.11 -7.93
N GLY A 42 -4.08 8.05 -8.05
CA GLY A 42 -3.87 9.08 -7.02
C GLY A 42 -5.09 10.01 -6.84
N VAL A 43 -5.77 10.36 -7.94
CA VAL A 43 -6.99 11.16 -7.90
C VAL A 43 -8.15 10.36 -7.31
N ASP A 44 -8.32 9.10 -7.71
CA ASP A 44 -9.37 8.22 -7.18
C ASP A 44 -9.21 8.01 -5.67
N LEU A 45 -7.98 7.85 -5.19
CA LEU A 45 -7.68 7.74 -3.76
C LEU A 45 -8.05 9.02 -3.01
N LEU A 46 -7.75 10.18 -3.58
CA LEU A 46 -8.14 11.47 -2.99
C LEU A 46 -9.66 11.64 -2.94
N ASP A 47 -10.37 11.22 -3.99
CA ASP A 47 -11.83 11.28 -4.06
C ASP A 47 -12.50 10.35 -3.02
N GLN A 48 -11.96 9.14 -2.86
CA GLN A 48 -12.35 8.22 -1.80
C GLN A 48 -12.11 8.82 -0.41
N LEU A 49 -10.96 9.45 -0.19
CA LEU A 49 -10.62 10.07 1.10
C LEU A 49 -11.56 11.23 1.46
N VAL A 50 -11.96 12.04 0.47
CA VAL A 50 -12.96 13.09 0.67
C VAL A 50 -14.33 12.50 1.01
N SER A 51 -14.72 11.41 0.34
CA SER A 51 -15.97 10.71 0.63
C SER A 51 -16.00 10.18 2.08
N LEU A 52 -14.91 9.56 2.53
CA LEU A 52 -14.76 9.08 3.91
C LEU A 52 -14.82 10.23 4.93
N TRP A 53 -14.21 11.38 4.63
CA TRP A 53 -14.28 12.55 5.50
C TRP A 53 -15.72 13.06 5.66
N LEU A 54 -16.51 13.07 4.58
CA LEU A 54 -17.91 13.47 4.64
C LEU A 54 -18.73 12.51 5.51
N GLU A 55 -18.50 11.22 5.37
CA GLU A 55 -19.16 10.18 6.16
C GLU A 55 -18.79 10.30 7.65
N TYR A 56 -17.50 10.43 7.96
CA TYR A 56 -17.02 10.75 9.31
C TYR A 56 -17.72 11.97 9.91
N ARG A 57 -17.89 13.06 9.15
CA ARG A 57 -18.58 14.27 9.63
C ARG A 57 -20.06 14.04 9.89
N LEU A 58 -20.72 13.20 9.11
CA LEU A 58 -22.12 12.83 9.35
C LEU A 58 -22.24 12.02 10.64
N ASP A 59 -21.34 11.06 10.85
CA ASP A 59 -21.34 10.23 12.05
C ASP A 59 -20.97 11.01 13.31
N ALA A 60 -20.02 11.93 13.22
CA ALA A 60 -19.69 12.84 14.32
C ALA A 60 -20.88 13.70 14.75
N LYS A 61 -21.69 14.17 13.78
CA LYS A 61 -22.93 14.90 14.08
C LYS A 61 -23.98 14.00 14.72
N ARG A 62 -24.15 12.77 14.23
CA ARG A 62 -25.08 11.78 14.82
C ARG A 62 -24.70 11.44 16.27
N ALA A 63 -23.41 11.40 16.56
CA ALA A 63 -22.86 11.20 17.90
C ALA A 63 -22.89 12.46 18.79
N ASN A 64 -23.48 13.58 18.33
CA ASN A 64 -23.51 14.86 19.04
C ASN A 64 -22.12 15.38 19.47
N ILE A 65 -21.09 15.13 18.65
CA ILE A 65 -19.76 15.69 18.87
C ILE A 65 -19.81 17.21 18.64
N GLN A 66 -19.16 17.98 19.51
CA GLN A 66 -19.11 19.43 19.35
C GLN A 66 -18.36 19.78 18.07
N THR A 67 -18.83 20.79 17.33
CA THR A 67 -18.26 21.15 16.02
C THR A 67 -16.78 21.49 16.05
N LYS A 68 -16.28 21.99 17.18
CA LYS A 68 -14.86 22.27 17.44
C LYS A 68 -13.98 21.02 17.53
N ASP A 69 -14.58 19.88 17.86
CA ASP A 69 -13.90 18.59 18.04
C ASP A 69 -14.03 17.73 16.77
N ILE A 70 -14.71 18.21 15.74
CA ILE A 70 -14.80 17.56 14.42
C ILE A 70 -13.63 18.03 13.58
N GLU A 71 -12.84 17.09 13.08
CA GLU A 71 -11.66 17.38 12.29
C GLU A 71 -12.00 18.02 10.94
N ASP A 72 -11.22 19.04 10.57
CA ASP A 72 -11.20 19.55 9.21
C ASP A 72 -10.55 18.54 8.25
N LEU A 73 -10.68 18.79 6.95
CA LEU A 73 -10.17 17.86 5.93
C LEU A 73 -8.64 17.67 6.02
N LEU A 74 -7.90 18.69 6.44
CA LEU A 74 -6.44 18.62 6.49
C LEU A 74 -5.97 17.73 7.64
N HIS A 75 -6.52 17.93 8.83
CA HIS A 75 -6.22 17.11 10.00
C HIS A 75 -6.67 15.67 9.79
N PHE A 76 -7.87 15.47 9.24
CA PHE A 76 -8.35 14.13 8.88
C PHE A 76 -7.38 13.43 7.91
N LYS A 77 -6.92 14.13 6.86
CA LYS A 77 -5.92 13.60 5.92
C LYS A 77 -4.61 13.21 6.61
N MET A 78 -4.11 14.08 7.50
CA MET A 78 -2.88 13.81 8.25
C MET A 78 -3.04 12.60 9.17
N ASN A 79 -4.17 12.48 9.87
CA ASN A 79 -4.45 11.37 10.77
C ASN A 79 -4.55 10.04 10.00
N VAL A 80 -5.27 10.02 8.87
CA VAL A 80 -5.32 8.83 8.02
C VAL A 80 -3.92 8.45 7.51
N ALA A 81 -3.13 9.42 7.03
CA ALA A 81 -1.77 9.18 6.57
C ALA A 81 -0.87 8.64 7.69
N GLN A 82 -0.94 9.23 8.89
CA GLN A 82 -0.21 8.76 10.07
C GLN A 82 -0.60 7.33 10.42
N CYS A 83 -1.90 7.03 10.53
CA CYS A 83 -2.41 5.69 10.83
C CYS A 83 -1.88 4.65 9.83
N LEU A 84 -1.90 4.97 8.53
CA LEU A 84 -1.38 4.07 7.49
C LEU A 84 0.14 3.82 7.64
N VAL A 85 0.92 4.87 7.91
CA VAL A 85 2.37 4.75 8.14
C VAL A 85 2.67 3.92 9.40
N PHE A 86 1.94 4.17 10.49
CA PHE A 86 2.10 3.41 11.73
C PHE A 86 1.75 1.92 11.57
N GLN A 87 0.70 1.59 10.82
CA GLN A 87 0.33 0.20 10.54
C GLN A 87 1.41 -0.54 9.75
N VAL A 88 2.01 0.10 8.75
CA VAL A 88 3.13 -0.47 7.99
C VAL A 88 4.33 -0.74 8.92
N PHE A 89 4.67 0.21 9.78
CA PHE A 89 5.79 0.07 10.71
C PHE A 89 5.58 -1.05 11.74
N GLN A 90 4.37 -1.17 12.30
CA GLN A 90 4.03 -2.25 13.23
C GLN A 90 4.05 -3.62 12.54
N GLY A 91 3.64 -3.71 11.28
CA GLY A 91 3.76 -4.93 10.48
C GLY A 91 5.22 -5.38 10.33
N CYS A 92 6.13 -4.45 10.05
CA CYS A 92 7.56 -4.74 9.95
C CYS A 92 8.16 -5.18 11.30
N GLN A 93 7.76 -4.58 12.42
CA GLN A 93 8.22 -5.01 13.74
C GLN A 93 7.78 -6.43 14.09
N LYS A 94 6.56 -6.82 13.74
CA LYS A 94 6.08 -8.20 13.95
C LYS A 94 6.90 -9.21 13.16
N LEU A 95 7.19 -8.92 11.89
CA LEU A 95 8.08 -9.75 11.08
C LEU A 95 9.47 -9.88 11.70
N VAL A 96 10.07 -8.79 12.17
CA VAL A 96 11.39 -8.83 12.82
C VAL A 96 11.37 -9.65 14.12
N ALA A 97 10.30 -9.55 14.91
CA ALA A 97 10.13 -10.36 16.11
C ALA A 97 10.02 -11.86 15.78
N GLU A 98 9.22 -12.22 14.77
CA GLU A 98 9.11 -13.62 14.31
C GLU A 98 10.45 -14.18 13.81
N PHE A 99 11.25 -13.37 13.11
CA PHE A 99 12.60 -13.78 12.70
C PHE A 99 13.56 -13.97 13.88
N HIS A 100 13.45 -13.15 14.93
CA HIS A 100 14.27 -13.29 16.14
C HIS A 100 13.92 -14.56 16.91
N ASP A 101 12.62 -14.84 17.08
CA ASP A 101 12.12 -16.04 17.75
C ASP A 101 12.57 -17.33 17.00
N ILE A 102 12.57 -17.31 15.67
CA ILE A 102 13.05 -18.44 14.84
C ILE A 102 14.55 -18.69 15.04
N LEU A 103 15.37 -17.64 15.09
CA LEU A 103 16.82 -17.76 15.31
C LEU A 103 17.14 -18.29 16.71
N ASP A 104 16.39 -17.88 17.72
CA ASP A 104 16.53 -18.39 19.09
C ASP A 104 16.17 -19.88 19.18
N LEU A 105 15.12 -20.32 18.46
CA LEU A 105 14.75 -21.73 18.34
C LEU A 105 15.83 -22.58 17.64
N GLU A 106 16.43 -22.07 16.56
CA GLU A 106 17.55 -22.76 15.89
C GLU A 106 18.81 -22.85 16.79
N HIS A 107 19.07 -21.81 17.58
CA HIS A 107 20.18 -21.80 18.53
C HIS A 107 19.98 -22.85 19.64
N GLN A 108 18.78 -22.91 20.22
CA GLN A 108 18.41 -23.92 21.22
C GLN A 108 18.47 -25.35 20.66
N ALA A 109 17.98 -25.57 19.43
CA ALA A 109 18.04 -26.88 18.78
C ALA A 109 19.49 -27.34 18.54
N SER A 110 20.36 -26.41 18.13
CA SER A 110 21.79 -26.68 17.92
C SER A 110 22.50 -27.06 19.23
N GLU A 111 22.16 -26.37 20.33
CA GLU A 111 22.70 -26.67 21.65
C GLU A 111 22.25 -28.07 22.14
N LEU A 112 20.98 -28.43 21.96
CA LEU A 112 20.48 -29.77 22.31
C LEU A 112 21.15 -30.89 21.50
N LEU A 113 21.38 -30.68 20.21
CA LEU A 113 22.09 -31.64 19.35
C LEU A 113 23.55 -31.82 19.77
N SER A 114 24.22 -30.74 20.19
CA SER A 114 25.60 -30.81 20.70
C SER A 114 25.71 -31.63 22.00
N ARG A 115 24.67 -31.56 22.86
CA ARG A 115 24.59 -32.33 24.11
C ARG A 115 24.29 -33.80 23.87
N LEU A 116 23.52 -34.13 22.82
CA LEU A 116 23.21 -35.52 22.45
C LEU A 116 24.38 -36.24 21.76
N THR A 117 25.27 -35.50 21.10
CA THR A 117 26.44 -36.04 20.38
C THR A 117 27.71 -36.13 21.23
N SER A 118 27.68 -35.62 22.47
CA SER A 118 28.79 -35.66 23.43
C SER A 118 28.75 -36.86 24.40
N TYR A 119 27.90 -37.86 24.14
CA TYR A 119 27.87 -39.16 24.82
C TYR A 119 28.30 -40.28 23.89
#